data_AF-A0A9P7Z737-F1
#
_entry.id   AF-A0A9P7Z737-F1
#
_cell.length_a   1.000
_cell.length_b   1.000
_cell.length_c   1.000
_cell.angle_alpha   90.00
_cell.angle_beta   90.00
_cell.angle_gamma   90.00
#
_symmetry.space_group_name_H-M   'P 1'
#
loop_
_entity.id
_entity.type
_entity.pdbx_description
1 polymer ?
#
loop_
_entity_poly.entity_id
_entity_poly.type
_entity_poly.pdbx_seq_one_letter_code
_entity_poly.pdbx_strand_id
1 'polypeptide(L)'
;MAFTNKLEQKAYTREQVDFCRYMKEDCNLSFAEIQILFQSRFTDVFRDSNQCFSSRVYRDNVVPQLDDNGKSLSGNLLFDSKGKLLLTEAKVRDRTTPEGKEKCIPYTLVDKWPHRAIKYDWVSEEHKHIARLILQGVDPSDREGSRYPFPVSF
;
A
#
# COMPACT_ATOMS: atom_id res chain seq x y z
N MET A 1 35.59 -8.20 -24.54
CA MET A 1 34.17 -7.90 -24.80
C MET A 1 33.42 -7.97 -23.47
N ALA A 2 33.04 -6.83 -22.89
CA ALA A 2 32.18 -6.80 -21.72
C ALA A 2 30.73 -6.79 -22.21
N PHE A 3 30.01 -7.90 -22.00
CA PHE A 3 28.56 -7.92 -22.15
C PHE A 3 27.96 -7.20 -20.94
N THR A 4 27.79 -5.89 -21.04
CA THR A 4 26.89 -5.16 -20.15
C THR A 4 25.47 -5.52 -20.55
N ASN A 5 24.93 -6.56 -19.91
CA ASN A 5 23.49 -6.83 -19.94
C ASN A 5 22.81 -5.61 -19.31
N LYS A 6 22.33 -4.70 -20.16
CA LYS A 6 21.61 -3.50 -19.75
C LYS A 6 20.25 -3.98 -19.24
N LEU A 7 20.16 -4.21 -17.94
CA LEU A 7 18.91 -4.56 -17.28
C LEU A 7 17.95 -3.40 -17.52
N GLU A 8 16.94 -3.62 -18.35
CA GLU A 8 15.93 -2.60 -18.66
C GLU A 8 15.22 -2.16 -17.38
N GLN A 9 15.01 -0.85 -17.21
CA GLN A 9 14.15 -0.31 -16.16
C GLN A 9 12.68 -0.65 -16.49
N LYS A 10 12.31 -1.93 -16.34
CA LYS A 10 10.92 -2.37 -16.44
C LYS A 10 10.10 -1.66 -15.37
N ALA A 11 8.87 -1.28 -15.69
CA ALA A 11 7.93 -0.79 -14.69
C ALA A 11 7.71 -1.85 -13.60
N TYR A 12 7.41 -1.41 -12.38
CA TYR A 12 7.06 -2.35 -11.31
C TYR A 12 5.72 -3.03 -11.64
N THR A 13 5.66 -4.34 -11.45
CA THR A 13 4.36 -5.05 -11.42
C THR A 13 3.59 -4.67 -10.16
N ARG A 14 2.28 -4.92 -10.15
CA ARG A 14 1.46 -4.65 -8.94
C ARG A 14 1.95 -5.46 -7.74
N GLU A 15 2.29 -6.73 -7.93
CA GLU A 15 2.86 -7.58 -6.88
C GLU A 15 4.17 -7.01 -6.33
N GLN A 16 5.06 -6.51 -7.20
CA GLN A 16 6.32 -5.90 -6.75
C GLN A 16 6.09 -4.64 -5.91
N VAL A 17 5.08 -3.83 -6.24
CA VAL A 17 4.72 -2.67 -5.39
C VAL A 17 4.11 -3.13 -4.06
N ASP A 18 3.21 -4.12 -4.09
CA ASP A 18 2.57 -4.68 -2.89
C ASP A 18 3.62 -5.30 -1.95
N PHE A 19 4.62 -6.01 -2.50
CA PHE A 19 5.76 -6.55 -1.75
C PHE A 19 6.52 -5.45 -1.02
N CYS A 20 6.84 -4.35 -1.70
CA CYS A 20 7.56 -3.23 -1.09
C CYS A 20 6.75 -2.58 0.04
N ARG A 21 5.43 -2.41 -0.15
CA ARG A 21 4.54 -1.89 0.89
C ARG A 21 4.49 -2.82 2.09
N TYR A 22 4.25 -4.11 1.86
CA TYR A 22 4.15 -5.10 2.93
C TYR A 22 5.42 -5.17 3.77
N MET A 23 6.57 -5.30 3.12
CA MET A 23 7.84 -5.38 3.85
C MET A 23 8.11 -4.09 4.63
N LYS A 24 7.73 -2.92 4.10
CA LYS A 24 7.94 -1.63 4.76
C LYS A 24 6.97 -1.37 5.91
N GLU A 25 5.68 -1.57 5.69
CA GLU A 25 4.60 -1.10 6.56
C GLU A 25 4.11 -2.20 7.51
N ASP A 26 3.91 -3.42 7.01
CA ASP A 26 3.44 -4.56 7.80
C ASP A 26 4.59 -5.25 8.56
N CYS A 27 5.75 -5.44 7.90
CA CYS A 27 6.92 -6.08 8.53
C CYS A 27 7.93 -5.08 9.13
N ASN A 28 7.71 -3.78 8.96
CA ASN A 28 8.55 -2.70 9.48
C ASN A 28 10.05 -2.79 9.09
N LEU A 29 10.38 -3.35 7.93
CA LEU A 29 11.76 -3.47 7.46
C LEU A 29 12.31 -2.14 6.93
N SER A 30 13.64 -2.01 6.94
CA SER A 30 14.35 -0.93 6.27
C SER A 30 14.40 -1.14 4.76
N PHE A 31 14.60 -0.07 3.98
CA PHE A 31 14.72 -0.20 2.52
C PHE A 31 15.92 -1.03 2.07
N ALA A 32 16.99 -1.08 2.87
CA ALA A 32 18.15 -1.92 2.60
C ALA A 32 17.80 -3.42 2.73
N GLU A 33 17.06 -3.81 3.77
CA GLU A 33 16.58 -5.18 3.93
C GLU A 33 15.57 -5.55 2.83
N ILE A 34 14.67 -4.62 2.49
CA ILE A 34 13.72 -4.80 1.39
C ILE A 34 14.45 -5.06 0.07
N GLN A 35 15.52 -4.33 -0.23
CA GLN A 35 16.30 -4.53 -1.45
C GLN A 35 16.86 -5.95 -1.53
N ILE A 36 17.43 -6.47 -0.44
CA ILE A 36 17.98 -7.83 -0.37
C ILE A 36 16.87 -8.87 -0.63
N LEU A 37 15.74 -8.75 0.07
CA LEU A 37 14.62 -9.67 -0.09
C LEU A 37 13.98 -9.58 -1.49
N PHE A 38 13.89 -8.37 -2.04
CA PHE A 38 13.33 -8.15 -3.37
C PHE A 38 14.18 -8.81 -4.45
N GLN A 39 15.51 -8.69 -4.39
CA GLN A 39 16.42 -9.31 -5.35
C GLN A 39 16.42 -10.83 -5.26
N SER A 40 16.23 -11.38 -4.06
CA SER A 40 16.05 -12.82 -3.85
C SER A 40 14.75 -13.33 -4.48
N ARG A 41 13.68 -12.54 -4.41
CA ARG A 41 12.33 -12.93 -4.88
C ARG A 41 12.11 -12.71 -6.38
N PHE A 42 12.49 -11.55 -6.90
CA PHE A 42 12.23 -11.11 -8.26
C PHE A 42 13.53 -11.08 -9.06
N THR A 43 14.01 -12.26 -9.44
CA THR A 43 15.33 -12.45 -10.08
C THR A 43 15.41 -11.88 -11.51
N ASP A 44 14.26 -11.60 -12.13
CA ASP A 44 14.15 -11.04 -13.48
C ASP A 44 14.24 -9.51 -13.51
N VAL A 45 14.28 -8.86 -12.33
CA VAL A 45 14.29 -7.39 -12.20
C VAL A 45 15.36 -6.94 -11.22
N PHE A 46 16.23 -6.05 -11.68
CA PHE A 46 17.22 -5.41 -10.80
C PHE A 46 16.80 -3.99 -10.41
N ARG A 47 17.04 -3.66 -9.15
CA ARG A 47 16.83 -2.35 -8.53
C ARG A 47 18.06 -2.03 -7.70
N ASP A 48 18.69 -0.92 -8.04
CA ASP A 48 20.06 -0.57 -7.63
C ASP A 48 20.11 0.29 -6.36
N SER A 49 18.98 0.87 -5.93
CA SER A 49 18.97 1.85 -4.86
C SER A 49 17.74 1.79 -3.97
N ASN A 50 17.93 2.16 -2.69
CA ASN A 50 16.84 2.39 -1.74
C ASN A 50 15.79 3.38 -2.28
N GLN A 51 16.23 4.36 -3.09
CA GLN A 51 15.37 5.36 -3.73
C GLN A 51 14.33 4.71 -4.67
N CYS A 52 14.67 3.59 -5.33
CA CYS A 52 13.74 2.86 -6.16
C CYS A 52 12.54 2.35 -5.35
N PHE A 53 12.78 1.86 -4.14
CA PHE A 53 11.74 1.29 -3.27
C PHE A 53 10.94 2.37 -2.54
N SER A 54 11.62 3.35 -1.94
CA SER A 54 10.96 4.43 -1.20
C SER A 54 10.03 5.24 -2.09
N SER A 55 10.46 5.58 -3.31
CA SER A 55 9.64 6.29 -4.28
C SER A 55 8.37 5.51 -4.64
N ARG A 56 8.41 4.18 -4.65
CA ARG A 56 7.25 3.34 -5.01
C ARG A 56 6.26 3.21 -3.87
N VAL A 57 6.75 2.99 -2.65
CA VAL A 57 5.88 2.96 -1.46
C VAL A 57 5.14 4.29 -1.30
N TYR A 58 5.85 5.42 -1.41
CA TYR A 58 5.23 6.74 -1.23
C TYR A 58 4.27 7.13 -2.37
N ARG A 59 4.57 6.79 -3.63
CA ARG A 59 3.64 7.03 -4.74
C ARG A 59 2.37 6.19 -4.66
N ASP A 60 2.43 5.06 -3.94
CA ASP A 60 1.28 4.20 -3.71
C ASP A 60 0.47 4.63 -2.47
N ASN A 61 0.95 5.61 -1.70
CA ASN A 61 0.21 6.25 -0.60
C ASN A 61 -0.78 7.28 -1.15
N VAL A 62 -1.66 6.83 -2.04
CA VAL A 62 -2.80 7.61 -2.52
C VAL A 62 -4.10 7.03 -1.97
N VAL A 63 -5.04 7.90 -1.66
CA VAL A 63 -6.34 7.55 -1.10
C VAL A 63 -7.46 8.36 -1.75
N PRO A 64 -8.68 7.80 -1.90
CA PRO A 64 -9.83 8.53 -2.39
C PRO A 64 -10.11 9.85 -1.65
N GLN A 65 -10.48 10.88 -2.40
CA GLN A 65 -10.94 12.14 -1.82
C GLN A 65 -12.43 12.04 -1.45
N LEU A 66 -12.77 12.55 -0.26
CA LEU A 66 -14.14 12.58 0.27
C LEU A 66 -14.68 14.02 0.26
N ASP A 67 -15.98 14.18 0.02
CA ASP A 67 -16.71 15.46 -0.09
C ASP A 67 -16.57 16.38 1.15
N ASP A 68 -16.50 15.82 2.36
CA ASP A 68 -16.40 16.60 3.60
C ASP A 68 -14.97 16.96 4.01
N ASN A 69 -14.14 17.42 3.07
CA ASN A 69 -12.73 17.78 3.29
C ASN A 69 -11.89 16.68 4.00
N GLY A 70 -12.31 15.42 3.89
CA GLY A 70 -11.68 14.29 4.56
C GLY A 70 -11.76 14.32 6.09
N LYS A 71 -12.76 14.99 6.67
CA LYS A 71 -13.01 15.00 8.12
C LYS A 71 -13.96 13.90 8.60
N SER A 72 -14.77 13.33 7.71
CA SER A 72 -15.66 12.21 8.07
C SER A 72 -15.37 11.00 7.21
N LEU A 73 -15.27 9.85 7.87
CA LEU A 73 -15.20 8.51 7.25
C LEU A 73 -16.50 8.13 6.53
N SER A 74 -17.56 8.95 6.65
CA SER A 74 -18.86 8.77 5.99
C SER A 74 -19.05 9.61 4.72
N GLY A 75 -18.04 10.36 4.28
CA GLY A 75 -18.16 11.23 3.11
C GLY A 75 -18.30 10.45 1.80
N ASN A 76 -18.96 11.03 0.80
CA ASN A 76 -19.07 10.41 -0.51
C ASN A 76 -17.75 10.54 -1.28
N LEU A 77 -17.42 9.50 -2.05
CA LEU A 77 -16.29 9.52 -2.97
C LEU A 77 -16.45 10.64 -4.00
N LEU A 78 -15.41 11.45 -4.18
CA LEU A 78 -15.41 12.51 -5.19
C LEU A 78 -14.88 12.00 -6.54
N PHE A 79 -15.56 12.40 -7.61
CA PHE A 79 -15.17 12.09 -8.98
C PHE A 79 -14.95 13.37 -9.77
N ASP A 80 -14.04 13.34 -10.73
CA ASP A 80 -13.85 14.44 -11.68
C ASP A 80 -15.00 14.52 -12.70
N SER A 81 -14.96 15.53 -13.57
CA SER A 81 -15.97 15.74 -14.62
C SER A 81 -16.04 14.62 -15.66
N LYS A 82 -15.08 13.70 -15.68
CA LYS A 82 -15.04 12.51 -16.53
C LYS A 82 -15.46 11.24 -15.79
N GLY A 83 -15.92 11.35 -14.54
CA GLY A 83 -16.30 10.22 -13.71
C GLY A 83 -15.11 9.43 -13.15
N LYS A 84 -13.90 9.99 -13.16
CA LYS A 84 -12.72 9.35 -12.57
C LYS A 84 -12.61 9.73 -11.09
N LEU A 85 -12.37 8.74 -10.24
CA LEU A 85 -12.17 8.95 -8.81
C LEU A 85 -11.02 9.92 -8.53
N LEU A 86 -11.28 10.95 -7.74
CA LEU A 86 -10.26 11.86 -7.26
C LEU A 86 -9.46 11.19 -6.14
N LEU A 87 -8.14 11.23 -6.26
CA LEU A 87 -7.20 10.68 -5.30
C LEU A 87 -6.34 11.80 -4.72
N THR A 88 -6.06 11.74 -3.42
CA THR A 88 -5.10 12.61 -2.74
C THR A 88 -3.94 11.79 -2.20
N GLU A 89 -2.76 12.41 -2.12
CA GLU A 89 -1.60 11.82 -1.46
C GLU A 89 -1.78 11.82 0.07
N ALA A 90 -1.61 10.64 0.67
CA ALA A 90 -1.54 10.43 2.10
C ALA A 90 -0.09 10.56 2.57
N LYS A 91 0.21 11.67 3.25
CA LYS A 91 1.57 11.93 3.73
C LYS A 91 1.83 11.10 4.99
N VAL A 92 2.88 10.28 4.95
CA VAL A 92 3.28 9.40 6.07
C VAL A 92 3.50 10.19 7.37
N ARG A 93 4.00 11.43 7.28
CA ARG A 93 4.20 12.30 8.45
C ARG A 93 2.91 12.72 9.14
N ASP A 94 1.78 12.71 8.42
CA ASP A 94 0.49 13.10 8.98
C ASP A 94 -0.10 11.95 9.81
N ARG A 95 0.36 10.70 9.62
CA ARG A 95 -0.09 9.50 10.36
C ARG A 95 -0.05 9.67 11.88
N THR A 96 0.90 10.43 12.40
CA THR A 96 1.07 10.60 13.85
C THR A 96 0.32 11.81 14.40
N THR A 97 -0.17 12.71 13.55
CA THR A 97 -0.93 13.88 13.99
C THR A 97 -2.36 13.48 14.37
N PRO A 98 -3.03 14.22 15.28
CA PRO A 98 -4.42 13.97 15.61
C PRO A 98 -5.33 13.90 14.36
N GLU A 99 -5.16 14.84 13.43
CA GLU A 99 -5.97 14.94 12.21
C GLU A 99 -5.71 13.77 11.25
N GLY A 100 -4.49 13.24 11.20
CA GLY A 100 -4.20 12.07 10.37
C GLY A 100 -4.66 10.76 11.00
N LYS A 101 -4.71 10.68 12.33
CA LYS A 101 -5.32 9.54 13.04
C LYS A 101 -6.82 9.48 12.84
N GLU A 102 -7.51 10.61 12.90
CA GLU A 102 -8.96 10.71 12.63
C GLU A 102 -9.33 10.22 11.23
N LYS A 103 -8.42 10.30 10.26
CA LYS A 103 -8.65 9.84 8.88
C LYS A 103 -8.56 8.32 8.70
N CYS A 104 -8.06 7.57 9.69
CA CYS A 104 -7.91 6.12 9.65
C CYS A 104 -7.31 5.58 8.32
N ILE A 105 -6.31 6.26 7.76
CA ILE A 105 -5.76 5.91 6.44
C ILE A 105 -5.07 4.53 6.50
N PRO A 106 -5.41 3.58 5.61
CA PRO A 106 -4.76 2.28 5.56
C PRO A 106 -3.40 2.40 4.86
N TYR A 107 -2.32 2.35 5.65
CA TYR A 107 -0.94 2.39 5.14
C TYR A 107 -0.38 0.98 4.88
N THR A 108 -0.84 -0.04 5.59
CA THR A 108 -0.36 -1.42 5.43
C THR A 108 -0.93 -2.07 4.17
N LEU A 109 -0.31 -3.14 3.67
CA LEU A 109 -0.90 -3.92 2.58
C LEU A 109 -2.16 -4.65 3.06
N VAL A 110 -2.13 -5.19 4.28
CA VAL A 110 -3.25 -5.95 4.86
C VAL A 110 -4.50 -5.10 4.96
N ASP A 111 -4.38 -3.86 5.46
CA ASP A 111 -5.52 -2.96 5.62
C ASP A 111 -5.94 -2.36 4.28
N LYS A 112 -4.99 -2.05 3.40
CA LYS A 112 -5.30 -1.37 2.13
C LYS A 112 -5.87 -2.30 1.08
N TRP A 113 -5.33 -3.51 0.96
CA TRP A 113 -5.66 -4.48 -0.09
C TRP A 113 -5.73 -5.92 0.46
N PRO A 114 -6.65 -6.21 1.40
CA PRO A 114 -6.70 -7.51 2.07
C PRO A 114 -6.90 -8.69 1.09
N HIS A 115 -7.66 -8.48 0.01
CA HIS A 115 -7.87 -9.48 -1.05
C HIS A 115 -6.59 -9.83 -1.82
N ARG A 116 -5.59 -8.94 -1.87
CA ARG A 116 -4.28 -9.23 -2.47
C ARG A 116 -3.35 -9.88 -1.45
N ALA A 117 -3.36 -9.40 -0.21
CA ALA A 117 -2.57 -9.96 0.88
C ALA A 117 -2.77 -11.48 1.04
N ILE A 118 -4.00 -11.98 0.90
CA ILE A 118 -4.32 -13.41 1.00
C ILE A 118 -3.72 -14.24 -0.16
N LYS A 119 -3.53 -13.63 -1.34
CA LYS A 119 -3.08 -14.33 -2.55
C LYS A 119 -1.57 -14.53 -2.60
N TYR A 120 -0.81 -13.61 -2.01
CA TYR A 120 0.65 -13.65 -2.08
C TYR A 120 1.23 -14.70 -1.13
N ASP A 121 2.16 -15.50 -1.63
CA ASP A 121 2.83 -16.56 -0.87
C ASP A 121 3.78 -16.02 0.22
N TRP A 122 4.35 -14.83 -0.01
CA TRP A 122 5.28 -14.15 0.90
C TRP A 122 4.61 -13.37 2.05
N VAL A 123 3.28 -13.30 2.09
CA VAL A 123 2.55 -12.74 3.23
C VAL A 123 2.43 -13.81 4.31
N SER A 124 2.67 -13.45 5.57
CA SER A 124 2.61 -14.39 6.70
C SER A 124 1.17 -14.89 6.90
N GLU A 125 1.02 -16.13 7.39
CA GLU A 125 -0.32 -16.68 7.66
C GLU A 125 -1.10 -15.89 8.72
N GLU A 126 -0.40 -15.26 9.66
CA GLU A 126 -0.96 -14.31 10.63
C GLU A 126 -1.58 -13.10 9.93
N HIS A 127 -0.84 -12.44 9.03
CA HIS A 127 -1.35 -11.30 8.27
C HIS A 127 -2.44 -11.70 7.27
N LYS A 128 -2.39 -12.90 6.69
CA LYS A 128 -3.50 -13.44 5.88
C LYS A 128 -4.75 -13.69 6.72
N HIS A 129 -4.59 -14.11 7.97
CA HIS A 129 -5.72 -14.26 8.89
C HIS A 129 -6.38 -12.91 9.18
N ILE A 130 -5.59 -11.86 9.48
CA ILE A 130 -6.11 -10.50 9.65
C ILE A 130 -6.82 -10.02 8.38
N ALA A 131 -6.21 -10.18 7.21
CA ALA A 131 -6.83 -9.81 5.94
C ALA A 131 -8.18 -10.51 5.71
N ARG A 132 -8.31 -11.79 6.10
CA ARG A 132 -9.57 -12.54 6.04
C ARG A 132 -10.64 -11.96 6.96
N LEU A 133 -10.26 -11.56 8.19
CA LEU A 133 -11.18 -10.89 9.12
C LEU A 133 -11.68 -9.57 8.53
N ILE A 134 -10.78 -8.74 7.98
CA ILE A 134 -11.14 -7.46 7.35
C ILE A 134 -12.16 -7.67 6.22
N LEU A 135 -11.94 -8.68 5.36
CA LEU A 135 -12.89 -9.02 4.29
C LEU A 135 -14.25 -9.50 4.79
N GLN A 136 -14.32 -10.06 6.00
CA GLN A 136 -15.57 -10.44 6.67
C GLN A 136 -16.22 -9.25 7.40
N GLY A 137 -15.59 -8.08 7.37
CA GLY A 137 -16.05 -6.88 8.07
C GLY A 137 -15.64 -6.83 9.55
N VAL A 138 -14.71 -7.67 9.97
CA VAL A 138 -14.12 -7.61 11.31
C VAL A 138 -12.71 -7.06 11.16
N ASP A 139 -12.53 -5.77 11.38
CA ASP A 139 -11.21 -5.17 11.31
C ASP A 139 -10.60 -5.07 12.73
N PRO A 140 -9.61 -5.91 13.08
CA PRO A 140 -8.98 -5.87 14.40
C PRO A 140 -8.08 -4.64 14.60
N SER A 141 -7.69 -3.96 13.52
CA SER A 141 -6.91 -2.72 13.56
C SER A 141 -7.79 -1.49 13.78
N ASP A 142 -9.06 -1.58 13.42
CA ASP A 142 -10.08 -0.53 13.55
C ASP A 142 -11.11 -0.86 14.65
N ARG A 143 -10.72 -0.61 15.89
CA ARG A 143 -11.53 -0.89 17.09
C ARG A 143 -12.81 -0.05 17.20
N GLU A 144 -12.91 1.03 16.44
CA GLU A 144 -14.04 1.97 16.50
C GLU A 144 -15.06 1.75 15.36
N GLY A 145 -14.80 0.81 14.45
CA GLY A 145 -15.62 0.62 13.24
C GLY A 145 -15.51 1.79 12.26
N SER A 146 -14.48 2.61 12.44
CA SER A 146 -14.07 3.75 11.65
C SER A 146 -13.44 3.29 10.33
N ARG A 147 -14.25 2.63 9.49
CA ARG A 147 -13.77 2.11 8.22
C ARG A 147 -13.45 3.24 7.26
N TYR A 148 -12.19 3.35 6.87
CA TYR A 148 -11.86 4.07 5.65
C TYR A 148 -12.62 3.40 4.49
N PRO A 149 -13.35 4.16 3.65
CA PRO A 149 -14.11 3.56 2.56
C PRO A 149 -13.15 2.83 1.63
N PHE A 150 -13.22 1.49 1.64
CA PHE A 150 -12.48 0.67 0.71
C PHE A 150 -12.88 1.10 -0.70
N PRO A 151 -11.95 1.54 -1.56
CA PRO A 151 -12.26 1.64 -2.97
C PRO A 151 -12.61 0.23 -3.43
N VAL A 152 -13.90 -0.01 -3.67
CA VAL A 152 -14.39 -1.20 -4.37
C VAL A 152 -13.53 -1.34 -5.63
N SER A 153 -12.87 -2.49 -5.71
CA SER A 153 -11.91 -2.93 -6.72
C SER A 153 -12.01 -2.21 -8.08
N PHE A 154 -10.89 -1.65 -8.56
CA PHE A 154 -10.67 -1.40 -9.98
C PHE A 154 -9.91 -2.58 -10.59
#